data_AF-A0A7R9V7I8-F1
#
_entry.id   AF-A0A7R9V7I8-F1
#
_cell.length_a   1.000
_cell.length_b   1.000
_cell.length_c   1.000
_cell.angle_alpha   90.00
_cell.angle_beta   90.00
_cell.angle_gamma   90.00
#
_symmetry.space_group_name_H-M   'P 1'
#
loop_
_entity.id
_entity.type
_entity.pdbx_description
1 polymer ?
#
loop_
_entity_poly.entity_id
_entity_poly.type
_entity_poly.pdbx_seq_one_letter_code
_entity_poly.pdbx_strand_id
1 'polypeptide(L)'
;RHRRGRAQHAAAAYPSRMAAAVELLESSPRELGSAPMLYEPSSALSVPLPDEIATLGVDDVMPSDVRACGSLDGDGRPPAVDHFARVTLALLYVAAGGLDHAHNLVTPLCWGSSTPYGGRPITGSPAARDAAYVHALVHRAEGHCEGEFGNGFSNANYWYTAASAAAHPISRPLLQEARVLAHGKPHLEQAIAAHGDEFSPHKFVAICDKALSSNDAELAAFCSAVGRTEWSMLLRHCYSQLRAACEDAPRP
;
A
#
# COMPACT_ATOMS: atom_id res chain seq x y z
N ARG A 1 19.81 18.91 -7.69
CA ARG A 1 20.82 17.83 -7.78
C ARG A 1 20.64 16.69 -6.75
N HIS A 2 19.94 16.89 -5.61
CA HIS A 2 19.72 15.79 -4.63
C HIS A 2 18.72 14.69 -5.05
N ARG A 3 17.81 14.91 -6.02
CA ARG A 3 16.84 13.88 -6.45
C ARG A 3 17.45 12.70 -7.20
N ARG A 4 18.52 12.90 -8.00
CA ARG A 4 19.14 11.80 -8.79
C ARG A 4 19.84 10.73 -7.94
N GLY A 5 20.36 11.09 -6.77
CA GLY A 5 21.06 10.14 -5.89
C GLY A 5 20.12 9.20 -5.10
N ARG A 6 18.89 9.64 -4.80
CA ARG A 6 17.91 8.80 -4.07
C ARG A 6 17.31 7.70 -4.95
N ALA A 7 17.04 7.99 -6.23
CA ALA A 7 16.49 7.01 -7.18
C ALA A 7 17.46 5.85 -7.46
N GLN A 8 18.77 6.14 -7.56
CA GLN A 8 19.78 5.09 -7.82
C GLN A 8 19.94 4.09 -6.66
N HIS A 9 19.71 4.51 -5.41
CA HIS A 9 19.79 3.58 -4.27
C HIS A 9 18.55 2.68 -4.12
N ALA A 10 17.38 3.11 -4.60
CA ALA A 10 16.17 2.30 -4.55
C ALA A 10 16.16 1.19 -5.62
N ALA A 11 16.71 1.47 -6.81
CA ALA A 11 16.73 0.52 -7.92
C ALA A 11 17.54 -0.76 -7.65
N ALA A 12 18.56 -0.69 -6.78
CA ALA A 12 19.37 -1.86 -6.41
C ALA A 12 18.70 -2.79 -5.38
N ALA A 13 17.57 -2.38 -4.77
CA ALA A 13 16.95 -3.12 -3.68
C ALA A 13 15.92 -4.17 -4.14
N TYR A 14 15.26 -3.93 -5.28
CA TYR A 14 14.14 -4.74 -5.78
C TYR A 14 14.55 -5.67 -6.94
N PRO A 15 13.82 -6.77 -7.20
CA PRO A 15 13.99 -7.55 -8.42
C PRO A 15 13.72 -6.68 -9.65
N SER A 16 14.36 -6.98 -10.78
CA SER A 16 14.31 -6.12 -11.97
C SER A 16 12.90 -5.75 -12.43
N ARG A 17 11.96 -6.70 -12.45
CA ARG A 17 10.56 -6.45 -12.84
C ARG A 17 9.84 -5.52 -11.87
N MET A 18 10.00 -5.75 -10.56
CA MET A 18 9.45 -4.86 -9.53
C MET A 18 10.11 -3.47 -9.57
N ALA A 19 11.42 -3.39 -9.79
CA ALA A 19 12.14 -2.13 -9.91
C ALA A 19 11.60 -1.29 -11.07
N ALA A 20 11.36 -1.90 -12.24
CA ALA A 20 10.74 -1.24 -13.39
C ALA A 20 9.33 -0.73 -13.07
N ALA A 21 8.51 -1.53 -12.37
CA ALA A 21 7.18 -1.10 -11.93
C ALA A 21 7.24 0.06 -10.93
N VAL A 22 8.16 0.02 -9.96
CA VAL A 22 8.37 1.13 -9.01
C VAL A 22 8.81 2.40 -9.73
N GLU A 23 9.75 2.30 -10.68
CA GLU A 23 10.20 3.44 -11.48
C GLU A 23 9.04 4.06 -12.28
N LEU A 24 8.23 3.22 -12.92
CA LEU A 24 7.03 3.65 -13.64
C LEU A 24 6.08 4.43 -12.71
N LEU A 25 5.75 3.87 -11.55
CA LEU A 25 4.83 4.46 -10.57
C LEU A 25 5.38 5.76 -9.94
N GLU A 26 6.69 5.85 -9.70
CA GLU A 26 7.33 7.06 -9.20
C GLU A 26 7.37 8.18 -10.26
N SER A 27 7.49 7.82 -11.54
CA SER A 27 7.50 8.76 -12.66
C SER A 27 6.12 9.33 -12.99
N SER A 28 5.06 8.55 -12.72
CA SER A 28 3.67 8.89 -13.04
C SER A 28 2.76 8.66 -11.83
N PRO A 29 2.93 9.44 -10.74
CA PRO A 29 2.20 9.21 -9.52
C PRO A 29 0.71 9.51 -9.73
N ARG A 30 -0.14 8.64 -9.18
CA ARG A 30 -1.58 8.85 -9.18
C ARG A 30 -1.95 10.07 -8.34
N GLU A 31 -2.85 10.89 -8.87
CA GLU A 31 -3.45 12.01 -8.15
C GLU A 31 -4.57 11.56 -7.21
N LEU A 32 -4.86 12.37 -6.20
CA LEU A 32 -6.03 12.17 -5.34
C LEU A 32 -7.30 12.17 -6.19
N GLY A 33 -8.12 11.14 -6.02
CA GLY A 33 -9.39 10.98 -6.72
C GLY A 33 -10.23 9.88 -6.06
N SER A 34 -11.44 9.69 -6.59
CA SER A 34 -12.32 8.56 -6.25
C SER A 34 -12.32 7.60 -7.43
N ALA A 35 -12.03 6.32 -7.19
CA ALA A 35 -12.16 5.28 -8.21
C ALA A 35 -13.08 4.17 -7.70
N PRO A 36 -14.14 3.82 -8.44
CA PRO A 36 -15.04 2.76 -8.01
C PRO A 36 -14.30 1.41 -8.00
N MET A 37 -14.66 0.55 -7.06
CA MET A 37 -14.32 -0.86 -7.08
C MET A 37 -15.49 -1.69 -7.60
N LEU A 38 -15.18 -2.81 -8.24
CA LEU A 38 -16.17 -3.73 -8.79
C LEU A 38 -16.49 -4.89 -7.84
N TYR A 39 -15.59 -5.19 -6.90
CA TYR A 39 -15.67 -6.32 -5.96
C TYR A 39 -15.80 -7.66 -6.68
N GLU A 40 -15.13 -7.79 -7.82
CA GLU A 40 -15.10 -8.99 -8.64
C GLU A 40 -13.81 -9.79 -8.43
N PRO A 41 -13.82 -11.12 -8.66
CA PRO A 41 -12.60 -11.91 -8.70
C PRO A 41 -11.62 -11.35 -9.73
N SER A 42 -10.32 -11.44 -9.45
CA SER A 42 -9.28 -10.84 -10.32
C SER A 42 -9.33 -11.33 -11.77
N SER A 43 -9.82 -12.54 -12.01
CA SER A 43 -10.00 -13.10 -13.36
C SER A 43 -11.11 -12.44 -14.19
N ALA A 44 -12.02 -11.69 -13.56
CA ALA A 44 -13.13 -11.00 -14.21
C ALA A 44 -12.84 -9.50 -14.42
N LEU A 45 -11.81 -8.96 -13.79
CA LEU A 45 -11.49 -7.54 -13.86
C LEU A 45 -10.98 -7.15 -15.25
N SER A 46 -11.51 -6.03 -15.75
CA SER A 46 -11.10 -5.41 -17.02
C SER A 46 -10.45 -4.03 -16.82
N VAL A 47 -10.13 -3.67 -15.58
CA VAL A 47 -9.48 -2.39 -15.25
C VAL A 47 -8.11 -2.37 -15.93
N PRO A 48 -7.86 -1.43 -16.86
CA PRO A 48 -6.59 -1.38 -17.57
C PRO A 48 -5.48 -0.96 -16.60
N LEU A 49 -4.53 -1.87 -16.39
CA LEU A 49 -3.28 -1.60 -15.71
C LEU A 49 -2.17 -1.43 -16.76
N PRO A 50 -1.10 -0.67 -16.48
CA PRO A 50 0.09 -0.70 -17.33
C PRO A 50 0.62 -2.14 -17.45
N ASP A 51 1.07 -2.54 -18.64
CA ASP A 51 1.51 -3.92 -18.92
C ASP A 51 2.61 -4.39 -17.96
N GLU A 52 3.50 -3.47 -17.55
CA GLU A 52 4.58 -3.71 -16.60
C GLU A 52 4.06 -4.13 -15.21
N ILE A 53 2.82 -3.78 -14.88
CA ILE A 53 2.18 -4.04 -13.59
C ILE A 53 1.16 -5.17 -13.74
N ALA A 54 0.36 -5.17 -14.81
CA ALA A 54 -0.68 -6.16 -15.09
C ALA A 54 -0.14 -7.61 -15.13
N THR A 55 1.13 -7.75 -15.55
CA THR A 55 1.80 -9.05 -15.71
C THR A 55 2.59 -9.48 -14.48
N LEU A 56 2.59 -8.72 -13.38
CA LEU A 56 3.34 -9.07 -12.17
C LEU A 56 2.59 -10.13 -11.35
N GLY A 57 3.31 -11.19 -11.03
CA GLY A 57 2.92 -12.17 -10.04
C GLY A 57 3.64 -11.98 -8.70
N VAL A 58 3.22 -12.76 -7.72
CA VAL A 58 3.81 -12.79 -6.37
C VAL A 58 5.31 -13.14 -6.43
N ASP A 59 5.74 -14.00 -7.35
CA ASP A 59 7.16 -14.35 -7.50
C ASP A 59 8.00 -13.21 -8.11
N ASP A 60 7.40 -12.27 -8.84
CA ASP A 60 8.14 -11.17 -9.46
C ASP A 60 8.62 -10.12 -8.45
N VAL A 61 7.89 -9.98 -7.35
CA VAL A 61 8.26 -9.10 -6.24
C VAL A 61 9.21 -9.78 -5.26
N MET A 62 9.53 -11.06 -5.43
CA MET A 62 10.47 -11.75 -4.54
C MET A 62 11.93 -11.59 -4.97
N PRO A 63 12.84 -11.25 -4.03
CA PRO A 63 14.27 -11.37 -4.23
C PRO A 63 14.68 -12.77 -4.74
N SER A 64 15.73 -12.89 -5.55
CA SER A 64 16.20 -14.20 -6.05
C SER A 64 16.68 -15.12 -4.92
N ASP A 65 17.34 -14.57 -3.91
CA ASP A 65 17.71 -15.25 -2.67
C ASP A 65 16.50 -15.76 -1.88
N VAL A 66 15.41 -14.97 -1.83
CA VAL A 66 14.15 -15.38 -1.18
C VAL A 66 13.37 -16.42 -1.99
N ARG A 67 13.47 -16.40 -3.33
CA ARG A 67 12.88 -17.48 -4.15
C ARG A 67 13.56 -18.82 -3.89
N ALA A 68 14.86 -18.81 -3.61
CA ALA A 68 15.63 -19.99 -3.27
C ALA A 68 15.36 -20.52 -1.85
N CYS A 69 14.76 -19.71 -0.96
CA CYS A 69 14.39 -20.09 0.41
C CYS A 69 13.35 -21.24 0.50
N GLY A 70 12.80 -21.71 -0.63
CA GLY A 70 11.88 -22.85 -0.65
C GLY A 70 12.13 -23.77 -1.83
N SER A 71 13.14 -24.63 -1.75
CA SER A 71 13.25 -25.89 -2.53
C SER A 71 14.53 -26.64 -2.15
N LEU A 72 14.58 -27.26 -0.97
CA LEU A 72 15.57 -28.30 -0.71
C LEU A 72 14.91 -29.63 -0.28
N ASP A 73 13.83 -29.60 0.51
CA ASP A 73 13.24 -30.84 1.05
C ASP A 73 11.73 -31.04 0.79
N GLY A 74 11.13 -30.31 -0.16
CA GLY A 74 9.75 -30.56 -0.61
C GLY A 74 8.63 -29.97 0.27
N ASP A 75 8.94 -29.42 1.43
CA ASP A 75 8.02 -28.60 2.22
C ASP A 75 8.12 -27.14 1.78
N GLY A 76 6.98 -26.57 1.39
CA GLY A 76 6.90 -25.28 0.69
C GLY A 76 7.50 -24.07 1.41
N ARG A 77 7.59 -22.97 0.66
CA ARG A 77 8.02 -21.64 1.12
C ARG A 77 7.37 -21.24 2.46
N PRO A 78 8.10 -20.62 3.41
CA PRO A 78 7.50 -20.13 4.66
C PRO A 78 6.28 -19.24 4.38
N PRO A 79 5.12 -19.44 5.06
CA PRO A 79 3.90 -18.67 4.79
C PRO A 79 4.11 -17.15 4.87
N ALA A 80 4.96 -16.69 5.80
CA ALA A 80 5.30 -15.28 5.95
C ALA A 80 5.85 -14.66 4.65
N VAL A 81 6.70 -15.38 3.92
CA VAL A 81 7.28 -14.91 2.66
C VAL A 81 6.19 -14.73 1.60
N ASP A 82 5.29 -15.70 1.44
CA ASP A 82 4.18 -15.58 0.49
C ASP A 82 3.26 -14.41 0.85
N HIS A 83 2.92 -14.26 2.13
CA HIS A 83 1.99 -13.23 2.58
C HIS A 83 2.57 -11.82 2.40
N PHE A 84 3.82 -11.57 2.76
CA PHE A 84 4.45 -10.27 2.55
C PHE A 84 4.68 -9.96 1.07
N ALA A 85 4.89 -10.97 0.22
CA ALA A 85 4.96 -10.76 -1.22
C ALA A 85 3.59 -10.37 -1.81
N ARG A 86 2.48 -10.96 -1.35
CA ARG A 86 1.12 -10.51 -1.72
C ARG A 86 0.86 -9.07 -1.31
N VAL A 87 1.23 -8.68 -0.08
CA VAL A 87 1.10 -7.29 0.40
C VAL A 87 1.94 -6.34 -0.46
N THR A 88 3.17 -6.74 -0.79
CA THR A 88 4.07 -5.96 -1.66
C THR A 88 3.47 -5.77 -3.06
N LEU A 89 2.94 -6.83 -3.67
CA LEU A 89 2.28 -6.75 -4.97
C LEU A 89 0.99 -5.90 -4.91
N ALA A 90 0.20 -6.03 -3.85
CA ALA A 90 -0.99 -5.22 -3.64
C ALA A 90 -0.66 -3.72 -3.56
N LEU A 91 0.46 -3.33 -2.94
CA LEU A 91 0.91 -1.93 -2.93
C LEU A 91 1.22 -1.40 -4.34
N LEU A 92 1.81 -2.22 -5.21
CA LEU A 92 2.04 -1.84 -6.60
C LEU A 92 0.70 -1.62 -7.33
N TYR A 93 -0.27 -2.51 -7.10
CA TYR A 93 -1.62 -2.36 -7.66
C TYR A 93 -2.35 -1.12 -7.14
N VAL A 94 -2.28 -0.80 -5.85
CA VAL A 94 -2.87 0.45 -5.30
C VAL A 94 -2.33 1.68 -6.04
N ALA A 95 -1.01 1.78 -6.18
CA ALA A 95 -0.38 2.91 -6.85
C ALA A 95 -0.70 2.97 -8.36
N ALA A 96 -0.93 1.83 -8.99
CA ALA A 96 -1.35 1.72 -10.39
C ALA A 96 -2.84 1.95 -10.63
N GLY A 97 -3.66 2.07 -9.57
CA GLY A 97 -5.12 2.16 -9.69
C GLY A 97 -5.86 0.82 -9.76
N GLY A 98 -5.16 -0.31 -9.61
CA GLY A 98 -5.73 -1.66 -9.55
C GLY A 98 -6.35 -1.99 -8.19
N LEU A 99 -7.36 -1.22 -7.78
CA LEU A 99 -7.94 -1.32 -6.43
C LEU A 99 -8.52 -2.71 -6.13
N ASP A 100 -9.30 -3.29 -7.04
CA ASP A 100 -9.84 -4.65 -6.89
C ASP A 100 -8.74 -5.71 -6.84
N HIS A 101 -7.68 -5.60 -7.65
CA HIS A 101 -6.55 -6.52 -7.62
C HIS A 101 -5.83 -6.48 -6.27
N ALA A 102 -5.58 -5.27 -5.75
CA ALA A 102 -4.96 -5.07 -4.45
C ALA A 102 -5.85 -5.62 -3.33
N HIS A 103 -7.14 -5.29 -3.36
CA HIS A 103 -8.15 -5.76 -2.41
C HIS A 103 -8.16 -7.29 -2.33
N ASN A 104 -8.30 -7.96 -3.47
CA ASN A 104 -8.39 -9.42 -3.54
C ASN A 104 -7.14 -10.11 -2.96
N LEU A 105 -5.96 -9.50 -3.11
CA LEU A 105 -4.71 -10.04 -2.56
C LEU A 105 -4.63 -9.92 -1.03
N VAL A 106 -5.11 -8.82 -0.45
CA VAL A 106 -4.94 -8.54 0.98
C VAL A 106 -6.11 -8.99 1.83
N THR A 107 -7.33 -9.08 1.27
CA THR A 107 -8.54 -9.49 2.02
C THR A 107 -8.36 -10.82 2.75
N PRO A 108 -7.84 -11.90 2.13
CA PRO A 108 -7.60 -13.16 2.83
C PRO A 108 -6.63 -13.04 4.02
N LEU A 109 -5.72 -12.07 4.00
CA LEU A 109 -4.68 -11.91 5.02
C LEU A 109 -5.17 -11.14 6.24
N CYS A 110 -6.22 -10.32 6.10
CA CYS A 110 -6.69 -9.43 7.17
C CYS A 110 -8.19 -9.47 7.46
N TRP A 111 -8.98 -10.24 6.70
CA TRP A 111 -10.41 -10.43 6.93
C TRP A 111 -10.72 -11.81 7.51
N GLY A 112 -11.68 -11.86 8.42
CA GLY A 112 -12.02 -13.09 9.17
C GLY A 112 -12.97 -14.06 8.44
N SER A 113 -13.51 -13.67 7.29
CA SER A 113 -14.55 -14.42 6.57
C SER A 113 -14.15 -14.68 5.12
N SER A 114 -14.74 -15.71 4.52
CA SER A 114 -14.54 -15.97 3.09
C SER A 114 -15.29 -14.95 2.25
N THR A 115 -14.72 -14.52 1.12
CA THR A 115 -15.38 -13.64 0.14
C THR A 115 -15.36 -14.27 -1.25
N PRO A 116 -16.34 -13.96 -2.13
CA PRO A 116 -16.35 -14.47 -3.51
C PRO A 116 -15.14 -14.05 -4.35
N TYR A 117 -14.52 -12.91 -4.03
CA TYR A 117 -13.44 -12.31 -4.79
C TYR A 117 -12.04 -12.60 -4.23
N GLY A 118 -11.88 -12.57 -2.90
CA GLY A 118 -10.60 -12.81 -2.21
C GLY A 118 -10.40 -14.28 -1.82
N GLY A 119 -11.48 -15.05 -1.70
CA GLY A 119 -11.43 -16.45 -1.30
C GLY A 119 -11.46 -16.64 0.22
N ARG A 120 -10.84 -17.72 0.70
CA ARG A 120 -10.88 -18.12 2.13
C ARG A 120 -9.91 -17.30 2.97
N PRO A 121 -10.25 -16.99 4.24
CA PRO A 121 -9.35 -16.27 5.13
C PRO A 121 -8.14 -17.12 5.51
N ILE A 122 -7.01 -16.45 5.78
CA ILE A 122 -5.76 -17.03 6.25
C ILE A 122 -5.55 -16.57 7.70
N THR A 123 -6.09 -17.34 8.63
CA THR A 123 -6.03 -17.04 10.07
C THR A 123 -4.58 -16.99 10.55
N GLY A 124 -4.24 -15.94 11.32
CA GLY A 124 -2.92 -15.81 11.92
C GLY A 124 -1.81 -15.42 10.92
N SER A 125 -2.16 -14.82 9.78
CA SER A 125 -1.17 -14.30 8.85
C SER A 125 -0.19 -13.35 9.55
N PRO A 126 1.13 -13.56 9.45
CA PRO A 126 2.13 -12.63 10.01
C PRO A 126 2.11 -11.26 9.31
N ALA A 127 1.52 -11.16 8.12
CA ALA A 127 1.35 -9.91 7.39
C ALA A 127 -0.03 -9.27 7.60
N ALA A 128 -0.86 -9.76 8.53
CA ALA A 128 -2.24 -9.30 8.69
C ALA A 128 -2.35 -7.79 8.96
N ARG A 129 -1.42 -7.24 9.75
CA ARG A 129 -1.39 -5.82 10.08
C ARG A 129 -1.08 -4.95 8.86
N ASP A 130 -0.06 -5.32 8.09
CA ASP A 130 0.33 -4.62 6.86
C ASP A 130 -0.73 -4.77 5.77
N ALA A 131 -1.31 -5.97 5.63
CA ALA A 131 -2.43 -6.22 4.74
C ALA A 131 -3.63 -5.32 5.07
N ALA A 132 -4.01 -5.18 6.35
CA ALA A 132 -5.06 -4.26 6.77
C ALA A 132 -4.70 -2.79 6.44
N TYR A 133 -3.44 -2.40 6.55
CA TYR A 133 -3.00 -1.06 6.16
C TYR A 133 -3.19 -0.84 4.65
N VAL A 134 -2.76 -1.79 3.81
CA VAL A 134 -2.96 -1.72 2.36
C VAL A 134 -4.44 -1.70 2.01
N HIS A 135 -5.27 -2.48 2.72
CA HIS A 135 -6.72 -2.47 2.58
C HIS A 135 -7.30 -1.07 2.87
N ALA A 136 -6.78 -0.37 3.88
CA ALA A 136 -7.14 1.03 4.14
C ALA A 136 -6.76 1.97 2.99
N LEU A 137 -5.60 1.75 2.34
CA LEU A 137 -5.19 2.53 1.17
C LEU A 137 -6.09 2.31 -0.03
N VAL A 138 -6.53 1.06 -0.26
CA VAL A 138 -7.49 0.69 -1.31
C VAL A 138 -8.76 1.53 -1.15
N HIS A 139 -9.40 1.49 0.02
CA HIS A 139 -10.65 2.23 0.23
C HIS A 139 -10.45 3.75 0.30
N ARG A 140 -9.30 4.23 0.75
CA ARG A 140 -9.01 5.67 0.67
C ARG A 140 -8.93 6.14 -0.78
N ALA A 141 -8.45 5.31 -1.69
CA ALA A 141 -8.42 5.59 -3.13
C ALA A 141 -9.78 5.36 -3.82
N GLU A 142 -10.69 4.62 -3.18
CA GLU A 142 -12.11 4.54 -3.55
C GLU A 142 -12.84 5.85 -3.23
N GLY A 143 -12.46 6.53 -2.14
CA GLY A 143 -12.86 7.91 -1.85
C GLY A 143 -14.35 8.04 -1.55
N HIS A 144 -15.06 8.83 -2.35
CA HIS A 144 -16.52 9.03 -2.22
C HIS A 144 -17.36 7.94 -2.89
N CYS A 145 -16.76 7.00 -3.62
CA CYS A 145 -17.52 5.91 -4.21
C CYS A 145 -18.13 5.02 -3.11
N GLU A 146 -19.39 4.64 -3.29
CA GLU A 146 -20.09 3.68 -2.44
C GLU A 146 -19.61 2.26 -2.74
N GLY A 147 -19.32 1.50 -1.68
CA GLY A 147 -18.80 0.14 -1.73
C GLY A 147 -19.53 -0.82 -0.78
N GLU A 148 -18.85 -1.88 -0.33
CA GLU A 148 -19.47 -2.99 0.41
C GLU A 148 -20.12 -2.58 1.75
N PHE A 149 -19.59 -1.53 2.41
CA PHE A 149 -20.04 -1.09 3.74
C PHE A 149 -20.12 0.44 3.90
N GLY A 150 -20.53 1.14 2.85
CA GLY A 150 -20.57 2.59 2.76
C GLY A 150 -19.49 3.12 1.82
N ASN A 151 -19.17 4.41 1.93
CA ASN A 151 -18.16 5.00 1.05
C ASN A 151 -16.72 4.61 1.42
N GLY A 152 -15.81 4.74 0.45
CA GLY A 152 -14.39 4.45 0.58
C GLY A 152 -13.72 5.11 1.79
N PHE A 153 -14.02 6.37 2.11
CA PHE A 153 -13.41 7.03 3.28
C PHE A 153 -13.84 6.42 4.62
N SER A 154 -15.10 6.01 4.76
CA SER A 154 -15.57 5.34 5.97
C SER A 154 -14.92 3.96 6.14
N ASN A 155 -14.81 3.19 5.05
CA ASN A 155 -14.10 1.91 5.03
C ASN A 155 -12.61 2.06 5.31
N ALA A 156 -11.95 3.09 4.78
CA ALA A 156 -10.55 3.35 5.04
C ALA A 156 -10.27 3.54 6.55
N ASN A 157 -11.13 4.27 7.27
CA ASN A 157 -10.99 4.48 8.71
C ASN A 157 -11.12 3.19 9.52
N TYR A 158 -12.07 2.32 9.14
CA TYR A 158 -12.20 0.99 9.75
C TYR A 158 -10.89 0.20 9.62
N TRP A 159 -10.34 0.12 8.41
CA TRP A 159 -9.13 -0.65 8.15
C TRP A 159 -7.87 -0.03 8.77
N TYR A 160 -7.77 1.30 8.84
CA TYR A 160 -6.69 1.95 9.58
C TYR A 160 -6.71 1.62 11.08
N THR A 161 -7.91 1.46 11.65
CA THR A 161 -8.06 0.99 13.03
C THR A 161 -7.62 -0.46 13.16
N ALA A 162 -8.06 -1.34 12.26
CA ALA A 162 -7.64 -2.75 12.24
C ALA A 162 -6.10 -2.91 12.10
N ALA A 163 -5.47 -2.06 11.29
CA ALA A 163 -4.03 -2.02 11.10
C ALA A 163 -3.23 -1.44 12.28
N SER A 164 -3.92 -0.87 13.29
CA SER A 164 -3.27 -0.06 14.34
C SER A 164 -2.29 0.96 13.73
N ALA A 165 -2.75 1.66 12.68
CA ALA A 165 -1.88 2.39 11.77
C ALA A 165 -1.17 3.60 12.42
N ALA A 166 -1.76 4.20 13.45
CA ALA A 166 -1.12 5.28 14.21
C ALA A 166 0.20 4.82 14.86
N ALA A 167 0.27 3.56 15.31
CA ALA A 167 1.45 2.94 15.91
C ALA A 167 2.31 2.18 14.88
N HIS A 168 2.07 2.37 13.58
CA HIS A 168 2.84 1.70 12.53
C HIS A 168 4.25 2.28 12.44
N PRO A 169 5.30 1.48 12.15
CA PRO A 169 6.68 1.99 12.06
C PRO A 169 6.88 3.20 11.13
N ILE A 170 6.04 3.34 10.10
CA ILE A 170 6.10 4.47 9.16
C ILE A 170 5.41 5.75 9.66
N SER A 171 4.62 5.70 10.74
CA SER A 171 3.77 6.81 11.20
C SER A 171 4.56 8.08 11.51
N ARG A 172 5.58 7.98 12.38
CA ARG A 172 6.41 9.15 12.73
C ARG A 172 7.23 9.69 11.55
N PRO A 173 7.95 8.85 10.77
CA PRO A 173 8.63 9.32 9.57
C PRO A 173 7.69 9.99 8.56
N LEU A 174 6.48 9.45 8.37
CA LEU A 174 5.49 10.03 7.46
C LEU A 174 5.01 11.40 7.93
N LEU A 175 4.76 11.60 9.22
CA LEU A 175 4.41 12.90 9.76
C LEU A 175 5.51 13.95 9.53
N GLN A 176 6.78 13.56 9.68
CA GLN A 176 7.91 14.44 9.44
C GLN A 176 7.95 14.90 7.97
N GLU A 177 7.80 13.97 7.02
CA GLU A 177 7.75 14.33 5.60
C GLU A 177 6.51 15.17 5.25
N ALA A 178 5.35 14.88 5.86
CA ALA A 178 4.14 15.69 5.69
C ALA A 178 4.33 17.14 6.18
N ARG A 179 5.04 17.34 7.30
CA ARG A 179 5.42 18.68 7.79
C ARG A 179 6.34 19.41 6.81
N VAL A 180 7.31 18.71 6.23
CA VAL A 180 8.19 19.28 5.20
C VAL A 180 7.40 19.70 3.97
N LEU A 181 6.44 18.87 3.52
CA LEU A 181 5.57 19.18 2.38
C LEU A 181 4.62 20.37 2.65
N ALA A 182 4.19 20.57 3.89
CA ALA A 182 3.33 21.68 4.30
C ALA A 182 4.09 23.00 4.53
N HIS A 183 5.42 22.96 4.68
CA HIS A 183 6.20 24.12 5.11
C HIS A 183 5.99 25.37 4.25
N GLY A 184 5.72 26.50 4.91
CA GLY A 184 5.50 27.79 4.26
C GLY A 184 4.08 27.98 3.70
N LYS A 185 3.16 27.04 3.98
CA LYS A 185 1.76 27.08 3.53
C LYS A 185 0.84 27.03 4.76
N PRO A 186 0.41 28.18 5.32
CA PRO A 186 -0.22 28.24 6.64
C PRO A 186 -1.42 27.31 6.84
N HIS A 187 -2.29 27.16 5.84
CA HIS A 187 -3.46 26.30 5.93
C HIS A 187 -3.11 24.79 5.95
N LEU A 188 -2.04 24.37 5.24
CA LEU A 188 -1.54 22.98 5.30
C LEU A 188 -0.78 22.71 6.61
N GLU A 189 0.01 23.68 7.07
CA GLU A 189 0.69 23.57 8.37
C GLU A 189 -0.33 23.41 9.50
N GLN A 190 -1.43 24.15 9.45
CA GLN A 190 -2.55 23.99 10.39
C GLN A 190 -3.18 22.59 10.30
N ALA A 191 -3.43 22.09 9.09
CA ALA A 191 -3.99 20.75 8.89
C ALA A 191 -3.08 19.66 9.47
N ILE A 192 -1.77 19.76 9.27
CA ILE A 192 -0.80 18.79 9.79
C ILE A 192 -0.51 18.96 11.28
N ALA A 193 -0.51 20.18 11.82
CA ALA A 193 -0.38 20.42 13.26
C ALA A 193 -1.47 19.68 14.05
N ALA A 194 -2.67 19.54 13.48
CA ALA A 194 -3.76 18.80 14.10
C ALA A 194 -3.44 17.31 14.34
N HIS A 195 -2.43 16.72 13.69
CA HIS A 195 -2.05 15.33 13.91
C HIS A 195 -1.41 15.09 15.30
N GLY A 196 -0.81 16.12 15.91
CA GLY A 196 -0.03 15.96 17.14
C GLY A 196 1.38 15.43 16.85
N ASP A 197 1.85 14.48 17.66
CA ASP A 197 3.22 13.92 17.56
C ASP A 197 3.34 12.68 16.67
N GLU A 198 2.20 12.10 16.26
CA GLU A 198 2.15 10.90 15.42
C GLU A 198 1.18 11.10 14.25
N PHE A 199 1.44 10.43 13.13
CA PHE A 199 0.57 10.55 11.97
C PHE A 199 -0.76 9.86 12.27
N SER A 200 -1.84 10.63 12.43
CA SER A 200 -3.20 10.10 12.53
C SER A 200 -3.79 9.83 11.14
N PRO A 201 -4.03 8.56 10.75
CA PRO A 201 -4.61 8.25 9.44
C PRO A 201 -6.04 8.78 9.30
N HIS A 202 -6.83 8.76 10.37
CA HIS A 202 -8.20 9.28 10.38
C HIS A 202 -8.26 10.78 10.05
N LYS A 203 -7.34 11.57 10.62
CA LYS A 203 -7.22 12.99 10.29
C LYS A 203 -6.79 13.18 8.84
N PHE A 204 -5.87 12.34 8.35
CA PHE A 204 -5.46 12.41 6.94
C PHE A 204 -6.60 12.04 5.97
N VAL A 205 -7.40 11.03 6.28
CA VAL A 205 -8.62 10.68 5.52
C VAL A 205 -9.57 11.87 5.46
N ALA A 206 -9.80 12.55 6.59
CA ALA A 206 -10.63 13.76 6.60
C ALA A 206 -10.04 14.92 5.77
N ILE A 207 -8.71 15.05 5.71
CA ILE A 207 -8.05 16.03 4.84
C ILE A 207 -8.26 15.66 3.36
N CYS A 208 -8.14 14.38 2.98
CA CYS A 208 -8.40 13.89 1.63
C CYS A 208 -9.87 14.10 1.21
N ASP A 209 -10.82 13.78 2.09
CA ASP A 209 -12.25 14.03 1.88
C ASP A 209 -12.53 15.52 1.63
N LYS A 210 -11.97 16.39 2.48
CA LYS A 210 -12.06 17.84 2.30
C LYS A 210 -11.48 18.27 0.95
N ALA A 211 -10.30 17.77 0.58
CA ALA A 211 -9.65 18.13 -0.68
C ALA A 211 -10.49 17.79 -1.91
N LEU A 212 -11.13 16.61 -1.93
CA LEU A 212 -12.04 16.22 -3.01
C LEU A 212 -13.33 17.04 -3.03
N SER A 213 -13.84 17.41 -1.85
CA SER A 213 -15.11 18.14 -1.74
C SER A 213 -14.99 19.65 -1.97
N SER A 214 -13.81 20.26 -1.75
CA SER A 214 -13.64 21.71 -1.75
C SER A 214 -13.06 22.30 -3.04
N ASN A 215 -12.74 21.49 -4.05
CA ASN A 215 -12.01 21.92 -5.25
C ASN A 215 -10.68 22.66 -4.94
N ASP A 216 -10.06 22.38 -3.79
CA ASP A 216 -8.80 23.00 -3.37
C ASP A 216 -7.64 22.24 -4.00
N ALA A 217 -7.14 22.75 -5.13
CA ALA A 217 -6.06 22.12 -5.89
C ALA A 217 -4.75 22.01 -5.08
N GLU A 218 -4.49 22.95 -4.16
CA GLU A 218 -3.28 22.91 -3.34
C GLU A 218 -3.39 21.82 -2.27
N LEU A 219 -4.55 21.68 -1.63
CA LEU A 219 -4.83 20.61 -0.69
C LEU A 219 -4.82 19.23 -1.36
N ALA A 220 -5.40 19.11 -2.57
CA ALA A 220 -5.39 17.87 -3.34
C ALA A 220 -3.96 17.46 -3.76
N ALA A 221 -3.15 18.42 -4.21
CA ALA A 221 -1.74 18.18 -4.53
C ALA A 221 -0.93 17.77 -3.28
N PHE A 222 -1.22 18.38 -2.14
CA PHE A 222 -0.62 18.02 -0.85
C PHE A 222 -0.97 16.58 -0.44
N CYS A 223 -2.25 16.21 -0.47
CA CYS A 223 -2.72 14.85 -0.19
C CYS A 223 -2.06 13.83 -1.12
N SER A 224 -1.97 14.13 -2.41
CA SER A 224 -1.30 13.26 -3.40
C SER A 224 0.18 13.06 -3.05
N ALA A 225 0.88 14.13 -2.67
CA ALA A 225 2.29 14.07 -2.29
C ALA A 225 2.53 13.25 -1.01
N VAL A 226 1.68 13.43 0.01
CA VAL A 226 1.73 12.65 1.25
C VAL A 226 1.38 11.18 0.98
N GLY A 227 0.32 10.90 0.22
CA GLY A 227 -0.09 9.55 -0.15
C GLY A 227 1.00 8.78 -0.91
N ARG A 228 1.71 9.44 -1.83
CA ARG A 228 2.89 8.85 -2.48
C ARG A 228 4.02 8.53 -1.49
N THR A 229 4.26 9.42 -0.53
CA THR A 229 5.30 9.22 0.49
C THR A 229 4.98 8.05 1.40
N GLU A 230 3.72 7.96 1.85
CA GLU A 230 3.18 6.85 2.63
C GLU A 230 3.32 5.53 1.89
N TRP A 231 2.89 5.47 0.61
CA TRP A 231 3.05 4.28 -0.23
C TRP A 231 4.50 3.83 -0.33
N SER A 232 5.43 4.74 -0.63
CA SER A 232 6.86 4.41 -0.79
C SER A 232 7.50 3.94 0.53
N MET A 233 7.08 4.50 1.68
CA MET A 233 7.54 4.05 2.99
C MET A 233 6.99 2.67 3.34
N LEU A 234 5.69 2.45 3.09
CA LEU A 234 5.04 1.17 3.38
C LEU A 234 5.57 0.06 2.48
N LEU A 235 5.82 0.34 1.19
CA LEU A 235 6.43 -0.61 0.26
C LEU A 235 7.81 -1.06 0.74
N ARG A 236 8.67 -0.11 1.13
CA ARG A 236 9.99 -0.44 1.68
C ARG A 236 9.90 -1.26 2.97
N HIS A 237 8.96 -0.92 3.85
CA HIS A 237 8.73 -1.68 5.09
C HIS A 237 8.29 -3.11 4.79
N CYS A 238 7.24 -3.30 4.00
CA CYS A 238 6.73 -4.64 3.65
C CYS A 238 7.78 -5.47 2.93
N TYR A 239 8.58 -4.85 2.06
CA TYR A 239 9.66 -5.51 1.36
C TYR A 239 10.83 -5.90 2.29
N SER A 240 11.14 -5.11 3.33
CA SER A 240 12.10 -5.54 4.35
C SER A 240 11.57 -6.70 5.19
N GLN A 241 10.26 -6.71 5.51
CA GLN A 241 9.63 -7.84 6.21
C GLN A 241 9.64 -9.12 5.36
N LEU A 242 9.42 -9.00 4.05
CA LEU A 242 9.55 -10.11 3.10
C LEU A 242 10.94 -10.75 3.14
N ARG A 243 12.00 -9.94 3.19
CA ARG A 243 13.38 -10.44 3.30
C ARG A 243 13.65 -11.10 4.64
N ALA A 244 13.28 -10.44 5.74
CA ALA A 244 13.46 -10.97 7.09
C ALA A 244 12.74 -12.33 7.28
N ALA A 245 11.53 -12.47 6.71
CA ALA A 245 10.77 -13.71 6.77
C ALA A 245 11.48 -14.94 6.14
N CYS A 246 12.41 -14.73 5.21
CA CYS A 246 13.25 -15.80 4.66
C CYS A 246 14.52 -16.02 5.49
N GLU A 247 15.09 -14.97 6.10
CA GLU A 247 16.26 -15.10 6.98
C GLU A 247 15.95 -15.87 8.27
N ASP A 248 14.75 -15.67 8.83
CA ASP A 248 14.26 -16.34 10.03
C ASP A 248 13.79 -17.78 9.79
N ALA A 249 13.70 -18.21 8.52
CA ALA A 249 13.32 -19.57 8.19
C ALA A 249 14.41 -20.55 8.64
N PRO A 250 14.07 -21.68 9.27
CA PRO A 250 15.05 -22.69 9.65
C PRO A 250 15.87 -23.11 8.42
N ARG A 251 17.20 -22.99 8.50
CA ARG A 251 18.08 -23.58 7.49
C ARG A 251 18.13 -25.09 7.73
N PRO A 252 18.12 -25.91 6.66
CA PRO A 252 18.26 -27.36 6.78
C PRO A 252 19.60 -27.74 7.45
#